data_AF-A0A0N1H2R9-F1
#
_entry.id   AF-A0A0N1H2R9-F1
#
_cell.length_a   1.000
_cell.length_b   1.000
_cell.length_c   1.000
_cell.angle_alpha   90.00
_cell.angle_beta   90.00
_cell.angle_gamma   90.00
#
_symmetry.space_group_name_H-M   'P 1'
#
loop_
_entity.id
_entity.type
_entity.pdbx_description
1 polymer ?
#
loop_
_entity_poly.entity_id
_entity_poly.type
_entity_poly.pdbx_seq_one_letter_code
_entity_poly.pdbx_strand_id
1 'polypeptide(L)'
;MRLIEIRKDGGLRRTGYMKLGDAPRYAILSHTWGPEKDEISFDDFTELCRGNLKMAQMKRPGVSKLKFCLDQARKDGLKYFWIDTCCINRADDYEYRSAVKSMFEYYRGSAVCYVLLADVKVTKEGPRSWYSVYDFIAARWFTRGWTLQELIAPQKVEFYSPEHDRLGDKSALQQAITRATDIPPEAFLGERLLNFSVDERISWAMNRQTTKPYDMAYCLMGILDVYLSRMPQKWNGTGYQALIAIREEALKEDARLSRNKRNRRHYPWSTADWAPGSRENPLGPSASENPRNITMDQAERHKIELHTQMIRDFQRKSRIVARHGADFGMLFHKPQAGPEVSKKKAGPQEAGPKKEAGPKKEAGPKKEMRPKTEARPKELSGRRSRVGRDIVSSGLVRSVGQTG
;
A
#
# COMPACT_ATOMS: atom_id res chain seq x y z
N MET A 1 -10.16 -1.47 13.04
CA MET A 1 -9.05 -0.50 12.84
C MET A 1 -8.51 0.01 14.17
N ARG A 2 -7.32 0.63 14.17
CA ARG A 2 -6.88 1.57 15.22
C ARG A 2 -6.66 2.95 14.60
N LEU A 3 -6.80 4.00 15.39
CA LEU A 3 -6.54 5.39 15.02
C LEU A 3 -5.38 5.95 15.84
N ILE A 4 -4.84 7.07 15.38
CA ILE A 4 -3.95 7.94 16.16
C ILE A 4 -4.80 9.07 16.73
N GLU A 5 -4.79 9.21 18.05
CA GLU A 5 -5.41 10.31 18.77
C GLU A 5 -4.40 11.43 19.03
N ILE A 6 -4.80 12.66 18.72
CA ILE A 6 -4.13 13.88 19.12
C ILE A 6 -4.68 14.27 20.49
N ARG A 7 -3.81 14.24 21.50
CA ARG A 7 -4.15 14.61 22.89
C ARG A 7 -4.16 16.13 23.06
N LYS A 8 -4.84 16.61 24.12
CA LYS A 8 -4.90 18.05 24.47
C LYS A 8 -3.52 18.66 24.79
N ASP A 9 -2.60 17.84 25.30
CA ASP A 9 -1.20 18.19 25.57
C ASP A 9 -0.31 18.20 24.31
N GLY A 10 -0.89 17.97 23.12
CA GLY A 10 -0.15 17.85 21.86
C GLY A 10 0.55 16.51 21.64
N GLY A 11 0.52 15.60 22.63
CA GLY A 11 1.02 14.24 22.52
C GLY A 11 0.16 13.36 21.62
N LEU A 12 0.69 12.19 21.26
CA LEU A 12 0.00 11.20 20.42
C LEU A 12 -0.26 9.91 21.19
N ARG A 13 -1.36 9.23 20.85
CA ARG A 13 -1.72 7.92 21.41
C ARG A 13 -2.34 7.05 20.32
N ARG A 14 -2.04 5.75 20.28
CA ARG A 14 -2.80 4.78 19.48
C ARG A 14 -4.06 4.33 20.23
N THR A 15 -5.21 4.29 19.57
CA THR A 15 -6.44 3.74 20.17
C THR A 15 -6.35 2.22 20.34
N GLY A 16 -7.26 1.64 21.13
CA GLY A 16 -7.56 0.20 21.02
C GLY A 16 -8.14 -0.13 19.64
N TYR A 17 -8.18 -1.43 19.30
CA TYR A 17 -8.83 -1.88 18.07
C TYR A 17 -10.35 -1.73 18.19
N MET A 18 -10.98 -1.08 17.22
CA MET A 18 -12.41 -0.78 17.15
C MET A 18 -13.01 -1.27 15.83
N LYS A 19 -14.32 -1.53 15.80
CA LYS A 19 -15.03 -1.74 14.53
C LYS A 19 -15.16 -0.40 13.81
N LEU A 20 -15.38 -0.43 12.50
CA LEU A 20 -15.48 0.80 11.72
C LEU A 20 -16.71 1.64 12.10
N GLY A 21 -17.84 1.01 12.39
CA GLY A 21 -19.05 1.71 12.85
C GLY A 21 -18.90 2.41 14.22
N ASP A 22 -17.86 2.06 14.99
CA ASP A 22 -17.53 2.68 16.28
C ASP A 22 -16.46 3.79 16.13
N ALA A 23 -15.98 4.06 14.90
CA ALA A 23 -14.86 4.97 14.67
C ALA A 23 -15.31 6.45 14.78
N PRO A 24 -14.66 7.27 15.63
CA PRO A 24 -14.89 8.71 15.66
C PRO A 24 -14.36 9.37 14.37
N ARG A 25 -14.91 10.52 13.94
CA ARG A 25 -14.45 11.26 12.75
C ARG A 25 -12.93 11.41 12.72
N TYR A 26 -12.32 10.98 11.61
CA TYR A 26 -10.87 10.91 11.44
C TYR A 26 -10.41 11.37 10.04
N ALA A 27 -9.18 11.89 9.96
CA ALA A 27 -8.47 12.04 8.68
C ALA A 27 -7.77 10.73 8.29
N ILE A 28 -7.54 10.50 7.00
CA ILE A 28 -6.75 9.35 6.52
C ILE A 28 -5.63 9.81 5.58
N LEU A 29 -4.39 9.36 5.80
CA LEU A 29 -3.26 9.66 4.92
C LEU A 29 -3.17 8.61 3.81
N SER A 30 -3.37 9.04 2.58
CA SER A 30 -2.99 8.31 1.37
C SER A 30 -1.63 8.83 0.88
N HIS A 31 -0.70 7.92 0.58
CA HIS A 31 0.64 8.30 0.16
C HIS A 31 1.38 7.14 -0.52
N THR A 32 2.42 7.45 -1.30
CA THR A 32 3.27 6.38 -1.86
C THR A 32 4.34 5.94 -0.87
N TRP A 33 4.38 4.64 -0.54
CA TRP A 33 5.47 4.06 0.26
C TRP A 33 6.82 4.20 -0.47
N GLY A 34 7.87 4.41 0.32
CA GLY A 34 9.26 4.20 -0.02
C GLY A 34 9.76 2.84 0.49
N PRO A 35 11.08 2.67 0.65
CA PRO A 35 11.66 1.54 1.38
C PRO A 35 11.11 1.42 2.82
N GLU A 36 10.96 0.20 3.33
CA GLU A 36 10.32 -0.03 4.64
C GLU A 36 11.04 0.67 5.82
N LYS A 37 12.37 0.74 5.76
CA LYS A 37 13.21 1.50 6.72
C LYS A 37 12.90 3.01 6.75
N ASP A 38 12.33 3.55 5.67
CA ASP A 38 12.07 4.98 5.51
C ASP A 38 10.68 5.36 6.05
N GLU A 39 9.78 4.39 6.23
CA GLU A 39 8.44 4.59 6.81
C GLU A 39 8.45 4.48 8.34
N ILE A 40 7.38 4.97 8.98
CA ILE A 40 7.12 4.74 10.41
C ILE A 40 6.29 3.46 10.54
N SER A 41 6.83 2.43 11.20
CA SER A 41 6.11 1.19 11.46
C SER A 41 5.14 1.27 12.64
N PHE A 42 4.36 0.21 12.83
CA PHE A 42 3.51 0.02 14.00
C PHE A 42 4.30 0.05 15.31
N ASP A 43 5.51 -0.54 15.35
CA ASP A 43 6.33 -0.60 16.55
C ASP A 43 7.09 0.70 16.82
N ASP A 44 7.61 1.34 15.78
CA ASP A 44 8.17 2.71 15.87
C ASP A 44 7.18 3.69 16.50
N PHE A 45 5.91 3.60 16.06
CA PHE A 45 4.85 4.44 16.61
C PHE A 45 4.43 3.99 18.03
N THR A 46 4.74 2.76 18.45
CA THR A 46 4.50 2.29 19.83
C THR A 46 5.52 2.92 20.78
N GLU A 47 6.78 2.91 20.38
CA GLU A 47 7.87 3.52 21.14
C GLU A 47 7.78 5.06 21.18
N LEU A 48 7.25 5.68 20.11
CA LEU A 48 6.84 7.10 20.14
C LEU A 48 5.75 7.36 21.20
N CYS A 49 4.72 6.52 21.29
CA CYS A 49 3.65 6.68 22.30
C CYS A 49 4.15 6.43 23.73
N ARG A 50 5.20 5.62 23.90
CA ARG A 50 5.86 5.35 25.20
C ARG A 50 6.83 6.46 25.62
N GLY A 51 7.23 7.35 24.70
CA GLY A 51 8.26 8.37 24.92
C GLY A 51 9.70 7.85 24.79
N ASN A 52 9.88 6.57 24.44
CA ASN A 52 11.17 5.92 24.23
C ASN A 52 11.85 6.38 22.92
N LEU A 53 11.04 6.74 21.91
CA LEU A 53 11.49 7.43 20.71
C LEU A 53 10.91 8.85 20.67
N LYS A 54 11.64 9.78 20.05
CA LYS A 54 11.16 11.12 19.68
C LYS A 54 11.23 11.31 18.17
N MET A 55 10.24 11.97 17.57
CA MET A 55 10.22 12.23 16.12
C MET A 55 11.49 12.93 15.62
N ALA A 56 12.03 13.87 16.40
CA ALA A 56 13.25 14.61 16.08
C ALA A 56 14.54 13.73 16.00
N GLN A 57 14.52 12.52 16.58
CA GLN A 57 15.64 11.58 16.51
C GLN A 57 15.61 10.73 15.22
N MET A 58 14.47 10.67 14.53
CA MET A 58 14.26 9.82 13.36
C MET A 58 14.38 10.62 12.06
N LYS A 59 15.56 10.57 11.43
CA LYS A 59 15.82 11.22 10.13
C LYS A 59 15.37 10.33 8.96
N ARG A 60 14.07 10.05 8.86
CA ARG A 60 13.47 9.27 7.76
C ARG A 60 12.20 9.90 7.17
N PRO A 61 11.94 9.77 5.85
CA PRO A 61 10.78 10.38 5.17
C PRO A 61 9.42 10.17 5.85
N GLY A 62 9.16 8.99 6.42
CA GLY A 62 7.93 8.65 7.12
C GLY A 62 7.61 9.54 8.32
N VAL A 63 8.62 10.17 8.94
CA VAL A 63 8.37 11.18 10.00
C VAL A 63 7.76 12.44 9.41
N SER A 64 8.17 12.87 8.22
CA SER A 64 7.56 14.03 7.55
C SER A 64 6.09 13.75 7.21
N LYS A 65 5.79 12.54 6.72
CA LYS A 65 4.42 12.08 6.44
C LYS A 65 3.52 12.06 7.69
N LEU A 66 4.05 11.52 8.80
CA LEU A 66 3.35 11.50 10.08
C LEU A 66 3.13 12.92 10.62
N LYS A 67 4.14 13.78 10.54
CA LYS A 67 4.03 15.19 10.96
C LYS A 67 3.04 15.97 10.08
N PHE A 68 3.08 15.77 8.77
CA PHE A 68 2.13 16.34 7.82
C PHE A 68 0.69 16.00 8.19
N CYS A 69 0.38 14.71 8.34
CA CYS A 69 -0.97 14.26 8.66
C CYS A 69 -1.43 14.78 10.03
N LEU A 70 -0.53 14.81 11.03
CA LEU A 70 -0.78 15.41 12.34
C LEU A 70 -1.11 16.92 12.24
N ASP A 71 -0.25 17.69 11.57
CA ASP A 71 -0.39 19.14 11.49
C ASP A 71 -1.59 19.54 10.64
N GLN A 72 -1.92 18.78 9.58
CA GLN A 72 -3.12 19.02 8.77
C GLN A 72 -4.41 18.59 9.51
N ALA A 73 -4.42 17.45 10.19
CA ALA A 73 -5.56 17.05 11.02
C ALA A 73 -5.85 18.09 12.13
N ARG A 74 -4.81 18.71 12.71
CA ARG A 74 -4.98 19.84 13.65
C ARG A 74 -5.64 21.06 13.01
N LYS A 75 -5.19 21.49 11.83
CA LYS A 75 -5.79 22.62 11.10
C LYS A 75 -7.26 22.37 10.78
N ASP A 76 -7.60 21.14 10.40
CA ASP A 76 -8.97 20.73 10.06
C ASP A 76 -9.84 20.41 11.30
N GLY A 77 -9.32 20.58 12.52
CA GLY A 77 -10.05 20.32 13.77
C GLY A 77 -10.31 18.83 14.07
N LEU A 78 -9.61 17.91 13.40
CA LEU A 78 -9.78 16.47 13.54
C LEU A 78 -8.87 15.92 14.65
N LYS A 79 -9.48 15.39 15.71
CA LYS A 79 -8.77 14.79 16.84
C LYS A 79 -8.12 13.44 16.52
N TYR A 80 -8.60 12.75 15.48
CA TYR A 80 -8.13 11.43 15.09
C TYR A 80 -7.63 11.41 13.66
N PHE A 81 -6.59 10.62 13.39
CA PHE A 81 -6.15 10.34 12.02
C PHE A 81 -5.63 8.90 11.87
N TRP A 82 -5.45 8.46 10.64
CA TRP A 82 -5.00 7.12 10.28
C TRP A 82 -3.88 7.15 9.24
N ILE A 83 -2.89 6.27 9.41
CA ILE A 83 -1.83 5.98 8.45
C ILE A 83 -1.61 4.47 8.47
N ASP A 84 -1.68 3.81 7.31
CA ASP A 84 -1.58 2.36 7.16
C ASP A 84 -0.32 1.75 7.80
N THR A 85 0.85 2.35 7.56
CA THR A 85 2.16 1.83 8.00
C THR A 85 2.28 1.66 9.52
N CYS A 86 1.56 2.47 10.31
CA CYS A 86 1.65 2.50 11.77
C CYS A 86 0.34 2.28 12.52
N CYS A 87 -0.82 2.28 11.84
CA CYS A 87 -2.12 1.94 12.43
C CYS A 87 -2.48 0.45 12.28
N ILE A 88 -1.96 -0.23 11.25
CA ILE A 88 -2.14 -1.66 11.02
C ILE A 88 -0.98 -2.42 11.67
N ASN A 89 -1.28 -3.35 12.56
CA ASN A 89 -0.31 -4.33 13.03
C ASN A 89 -0.07 -5.37 11.92
N ARG A 90 1.01 -5.21 11.16
CA ARG A 90 1.39 -6.15 10.09
C ARG A 90 2.02 -7.45 10.61
N ALA A 91 2.33 -7.55 11.91
CA ALA A 91 2.80 -8.78 12.55
C ALA A 91 1.63 -9.64 13.10
N ASP A 92 0.42 -9.08 13.21
CA ASP A 92 -0.79 -9.83 13.50
C ASP A 92 -1.49 -10.20 12.17
N ASP A 93 -1.43 -11.49 11.83
CA ASP A 93 -1.97 -12.03 10.59
C ASP A 93 -3.50 -11.92 10.48
N TYR A 94 -4.22 -11.99 11.61
CA TYR A 94 -5.67 -11.83 11.63
C TYR A 94 -6.03 -10.37 11.37
N GLU A 95 -5.33 -9.45 12.04
CA GLU A 95 -5.52 -8.02 11.86
C GLU A 95 -5.14 -7.57 10.45
N TYR A 96 -3.96 -7.96 9.95
CA TYR A 96 -3.50 -7.57 8.61
C TYR A 96 -4.49 -8.00 7.53
N ARG A 97 -4.99 -9.24 7.59
CA ARG A 97 -5.97 -9.75 6.62
C ARG A 97 -7.34 -9.06 6.77
N SER A 98 -7.74 -8.74 7.99
CA SER A 98 -8.95 -7.95 8.27
C SER A 98 -8.81 -6.53 7.70
N ALA A 99 -7.67 -5.87 7.91
CA ALA A 99 -7.37 -4.55 7.39
C ALA A 99 -7.36 -4.53 5.85
N VAL A 100 -6.69 -5.49 5.20
CA VAL A 100 -6.68 -5.64 3.72
C VAL A 100 -8.10 -5.76 3.15
N LYS A 101 -9.02 -6.47 3.83
CA LYS A 101 -10.43 -6.53 3.42
C LYS A 101 -11.19 -5.23 3.67
N SER A 102 -10.83 -4.48 4.72
CA SER A 102 -11.52 -3.25 5.13
C SER A 102 -10.94 -1.95 4.57
N MET A 103 -9.86 -1.99 3.76
CA MET A 103 -9.19 -0.78 3.23
C MET A 103 -10.16 0.22 2.60
N PHE A 104 -11.00 -0.22 1.66
CA PHE A 104 -11.98 0.63 0.99
C PHE A 104 -12.89 1.34 2.00
N GLU A 105 -13.40 0.62 3.00
CA GLU A 105 -14.28 1.17 4.02
C GLU A 105 -13.54 2.11 5.01
N TYR A 106 -12.25 1.88 5.28
CA TYR A 106 -11.40 2.81 6.05
C TYR A 106 -11.17 4.12 5.29
N TYR A 107 -11.11 4.09 3.96
CA TYR A 107 -11.03 5.30 3.15
C TYR A 107 -12.41 5.98 3.01
N ARG A 108 -13.48 5.20 2.80
CA ARG A 108 -14.86 5.68 2.68
C ARG A 108 -15.40 6.33 3.96
N GLY A 109 -15.10 5.74 5.12
CA GLY A 109 -15.50 6.25 6.44
C GLY A 109 -14.67 7.43 6.96
N SER A 110 -13.63 7.86 6.24
CA SER A 110 -12.81 9.01 6.64
C SER A 110 -13.55 10.33 6.40
N ALA A 111 -13.31 11.32 7.28
CA ALA A 111 -13.86 12.66 7.12
C ALA A 111 -13.14 13.45 6.00
N VAL A 112 -11.88 13.12 5.75
CA VAL A 112 -11.04 13.63 4.67
C VAL A 112 -9.87 12.68 4.45
N CYS A 113 -9.53 12.46 3.19
CA CYS A 113 -8.29 11.81 2.80
C CYS A 113 -7.27 12.86 2.32
N TYR A 114 -6.13 12.92 2.99
CA TYR A 114 -4.99 13.73 2.54
C TYR A 114 -4.12 12.86 1.64
N VAL A 115 -3.93 13.27 0.39
CA VAL A 115 -3.04 12.62 -0.58
C VAL A 115 -1.74 13.41 -0.64
N LEU A 116 -0.65 12.80 -0.16
CA LEU A 116 0.68 13.39 -0.22
C LEU A 116 1.43 12.90 -1.47
N LEU A 117 1.57 13.77 -2.46
CA LEU A 117 2.27 13.50 -3.72
C LEU A 117 3.77 13.77 -3.58
N ALA A 118 4.50 12.77 -3.09
CA ALA A 118 5.91 12.88 -2.70
C ALA A 118 6.90 13.17 -3.85
N ASP A 119 6.45 13.15 -5.10
CA ASP A 119 7.25 13.30 -6.32
C ASP A 119 6.77 14.42 -7.28
N VAL A 120 5.75 15.19 -6.88
CA VAL A 120 5.33 16.41 -7.62
C VAL A 120 6.32 17.53 -7.36
N LYS A 121 6.82 18.16 -8.42
CA LYS A 121 7.66 19.35 -8.33
C LYS A 121 6.81 20.60 -8.14
N VAL A 122 7.21 21.45 -7.20
CA VAL A 122 6.57 22.72 -6.91
C VAL A 122 7.60 23.84 -6.97
N THR A 123 7.31 24.89 -7.72
CA THR A 123 8.06 26.16 -7.68
C THR A 123 7.36 27.14 -6.76
N LYS A 124 8.13 27.94 -6.02
CA LYS A 124 7.59 28.98 -5.13
C LYS A 124 7.82 30.36 -5.77
N GLU A 125 6.74 31.11 -5.95
CA GLU A 125 6.80 32.51 -6.39
C GLU A 125 6.05 33.35 -5.35
N GLY A 126 6.82 33.95 -4.44
CA GLY A 126 6.27 34.63 -3.27
C GLY A 126 5.47 33.66 -2.37
N PRO A 127 4.25 34.01 -1.94
CA PRO A 127 3.41 33.17 -1.08
C PRO A 127 2.65 32.07 -1.86
N ARG A 128 2.83 31.97 -3.18
CA ARG A 128 2.14 30.98 -4.02
C ARG A 128 3.07 29.86 -4.44
N SER A 129 2.55 28.64 -4.34
CA SER A 129 3.18 27.42 -4.81
C SER A 129 2.52 27.00 -6.13
N TRP A 130 3.35 26.76 -7.14
CA TRP A 130 2.93 26.46 -8.51
C TRP A 130 3.48 25.10 -8.91
N TYR A 131 2.70 24.36 -9.69
CA TYR A 131 3.08 23.04 -10.21
C TYR A 131 2.55 22.92 -11.63
N SER A 132 3.25 22.18 -12.48
CA SER A 132 2.71 21.90 -13.81
C SER A 132 1.66 20.79 -13.72
N VAL A 133 0.62 20.87 -14.56
CA VAL A 133 -0.37 19.80 -14.71
C VAL A 133 0.31 18.48 -15.14
N TYR A 134 1.46 18.55 -15.83
CA TYR A 134 2.26 17.40 -16.18
C TYR A 134 2.92 16.73 -14.97
N ASP A 135 3.51 17.49 -14.04
CA ASP A 135 4.09 16.93 -12.81
C ASP A 135 3.02 16.24 -11.96
N PHE A 136 1.80 16.83 -11.87
CA PHE A 136 0.67 16.20 -11.18
C PHE A 136 0.22 14.90 -11.85
N ILE A 137 0.02 14.90 -13.17
CA ILE A 137 -0.41 13.70 -13.93
C ILE A 137 0.66 12.59 -13.87
N ALA A 138 1.94 12.96 -13.86
CA ALA A 138 3.06 12.02 -13.79
C ALA A 138 3.31 11.47 -12.38
N ALA A 139 2.66 12.00 -11.33
CA ALA A 139 2.88 11.59 -9.95
C ALA A 139 2.66 10.08 -9.77
N ARG A 140 3.67 9.39 -9.22
CA ARG A 140 3.69 7.93 -9.02
C ARG A 140 2.50 7.43 -8.20
N TRP A 141 1.87 8.30 -7.42
CA TRP A 141 0.63 8.00 -6.70
C TRP A 141 -0.47 7.46 -7.62
N PHE A 142 -0.69 8.03 -8.80
CA PHE A 142 -1.72 7.57 -9.74
C PHE A 142 -1.42 6.17 -10.33
N THR A 143 -0.16 5.75 -10.32
CA THR A 143 0.26 4.44 -10.84
C THR A 143 0.28 3.32 -9.80
N ARG A 144 -0.04 3.57 -8.52
CA ARG A 144 -0.11 2.51 -7.49
C ARG A 144 -1.48 1.82 -7.52
N GLY A 145 -1.51 0.50 -7.28
CA GLY A 145 -2.78 -0.26 -7.24
C GLY A 145 -3.69 0.18 -6.10
N TRP A 146 -3.18 0.18 -4.85
CA TRP A 146 -3.96 0.52 -3.65
C TRP A 146 -4.58 1.92 -3.69
N THR A 147 -3.87 2.92 -4.22
CA THR A 147 -4.33 4.32 -4.33
C THR A 147 -5.59 4.47 -5.20
N LEU A 148 -6.01 3.44 -5.93
CA LEU A 148 -7.30 3.40 -6.63
C LEU A 148 -8.48 3.48 -5.64
N GLN A 149 -8.43 2.71 -4.55
CA GLN A 149 -9.46 2.78 -3.49
C GLN A 149 -9.35 4.12 -2.74
N GLU A 150 -8.14 4.63 -2.56
CA GLU A 150 -7.86 5.88 -1.85
C GLU A 150 -8.33 7.10 -2.64
N LEU A 151 -8.37 7.02 -3.98
CA LEU A 151 -8.98 8.00 -4.86
C LEU A 151 -10.52 7.91 -4.85
N ILE A 152 -11.07 6.70 -4.97
CA ILE A 152 -12.51 6.50 -5.22
C ILE A 152 -13.33 6.57 -3.93
N ALA A 153 -12.91 5.85 -2.89
CA ALA A 153 -13.75 5.57 -1.72
C ALA A 153 -14.06 6.79 -0.82
N PRO A 154 -13.12 7.70 -0.49
CA PRO A 154 -13.42 8.84 0.37
C PRO A 154 -14.31 9.85 -0.35
N GLN A 155 -15.29 10.42 0.36
CA GLN A 155 -16.09 11.53 -0.17
C GLN A 155 -15.24 12.78 -0.44
N LYS A 156 -14.26 13.06 0.44
CA LYS A 156 -13.36 14.22 0.34
C LYS A 156 -11.91 13.74 0.22
N VAL A 157 -11.24 14.10 -0.89
CA VAL A 157 -9.78 13.94 -1.07
C VAL A 157 -9.17 15.31 -1.35
N GLU A 158 -8.08 15.62 -0.66
CA GLU A 158 -7.26 16.81 -0.89
C GLU A 158 -5.81 16.42 -1.19
N PHE A 159 -5.24 17.01 -2.23
CA PHE A 159 -3.89 16.72 -2.73
C PHE A 159 -2.88 17.75 -2.22
N TYR A 160 -1.70 17.28 -1.82
CA TYR A 160 -0.62 18.08 -1.22
C TYR A 160 0.74 17.76 -1.83
N SER A 161 1.61 18.77 -1.90
CA SER A 161 3.00 18.66 -2.36
C SER A 161 3.92 18.02 -1.31
N PRO A 162 5.17 17.65 -1.67
CA PRO A 162 6.18 17.22 -0.70
C PRO A 162 6.46 18.25 0.41
N GLU A 163 6.32 19.54 0.11
CA GLU A 163 6.46 20.69 1.02
C GLU A 163 5.20 20.94 1.86
N HIS A 164 4.17 20.10 1.71
CA HIS A 164 2.86 20.18 2.37
C HIS A 164 1.97 21.35 1.90
N ASP A 165 2.22 21.90 0.71
CA ASP A 165 1.37 22.92 0.10
C ASP A 165 0.13 22.26 -0.55
N ARG A 166 -1.07 22.81 -0.34
CA ARG A 166 -2.33 22.27 -0.90
C ARG A 166 -2.40 22.54 -2.40
N LEU A 167 -2.49 21.48 -3.20
CA LEU A 167 -2.56 21.52 -4.66
C LEU A 167 -4.00 21.65 -5.18
N GLY A 168 -4.98 21.09 -4.45
CA GLY A 168 -6.40 21.10 -4.79
C GLY A 168 -7.17 19.92 -4.19
N ASP A 169 -8.41 19.75 -4.60
CA ASP A 169 -9.29 18.62 -4.26
C ASP A 169 -9.78 17.91 -5.54
N LYS A 170 -10.52 16.81 -5.39
CA LYS A 170 -11.02 16.04 -6.55
C LYS A 170 -11.78 16.89 -7.56
N SER A 171 -12.62 17.81 -7.09
CA SER A 171 -13.49 18.63 -7.94
C SER A 171 -12.68 19.66 -8.71
N ALA A 172 -11.76 20.36 -8.03
CA ALA A 172 -10.85 21.30 -8.68
C ALA A 172 -9.91 20.62 -9.69
N LEU A 173 -9.49 19.37 -9.43
CA LEU A 173 -8.49 18.67 -10.23
C LEU A 173 -9.06 17.57 -11.15
N GLN A 174 -10.39 17.50 -11.31
CA GLN A 174 -11.07 16.40 -12.00
C GLN A 174 -10.48 16.09 -13.40
N GLN A 175 -10.19 17.10 -14.21
CA GLN A 175 -9.64 16.90 -15.55
C GLN A 175 -8.22 16.31 -15.52
N ALA A 176 -7.40 16.70 -14.55
CA ALA A 176 -6.05 16.17 -14.37
C ALA A 176 -6.10 14.74 -13.83
N ILE A 177 -7.01 14.45 -12.88
CA ILE A 177 -7.22 13.10 -12.34
C ILE A 177 -7.69 12.14 -13.43
N THR A 178 -8.69 12.52 -14.23
CA THR A 178 -9.17 11.70 -15.37
C THR A 178 -8.06 11.45 -16.38
N ARG A 179 -7.25 12.47 -16.74
CA ARG A 179 -6.08 12.28 -17.61
C ARG A 179 -4.98 11.39 -17.02
N ALA A 180 -4.83 11.34 -15.69
CA ALA A 180 -3.83 10.52 -15.02
C ALA A 180 -4.26 9.06 -14.81
N THR A 181 -5.57 8.77 -14.88
CA THR A 181 -6.12 7.47 -14.43
C THR A 181 -7.04 6.77 -15.42
N ASP A 182 -7.47 7.44 -16.48
CA ASP A 182 -8.57 7.03 -17.39
C ASP A 182 -9.92 6.81 -16.66
N ILE A 183 -10.10 7.37 -15.45
CA ILE A 183 -11.33 7.22 -14.65
C ILE A 183 -12.28 8.40 -14.93
N PRO A 184 -13.58 8.15 -15.23
CA PRO A 184 -14.56 9.21 -15.43
C PRO A 184 -14.80 10.00 -14.12
N PRO A 185 -14.98 11.34 -14.17
CA PRO A 185 -15.17 12.17 -12.97
C PRO A 185 -16.28 11.66 -12.04
N GLU A 186 -17.38 11.19 -12.60
CA GLU A 186 -18.54 10.65 -11.89
C GLU A 186 -18.13 9.56 -10.89
N ALA A 187 -17.22 8.66 -11.27
CA ALA A 187 -16.79 7.54 -10.43
C ALA A 187 -15.98 7.95 -9.19
N PHE A 188 -15.25 9.08 -9.23
CA PHE A 188 -14.51 9.59 -8.08
C PHE A 188 -15.17 10.80 -7.39
N LEU A 189 -16.15 11.44 -8.02
CA LEU A 189 -16.94 12.53 -7.42
C LEU A 189 -18.21 12.05 -6.69
N GLY A 190 -18.47 10.73 -6.67
CA GLY A 190 -19.43 10.11 -5.75
C GLY A 190 -20.63 9.41 -6.39
N GLU A 191 -20.64 9.21 -7.71
CA GLU A 191 -21.65 8.36 -8.34
C GLU A 191 -21.54 6.91 -7.83
N ARG A 192 -22.66 6.19 -7.80
CA ARG A 192 -22.70 4.81 -7.33
C ARG A 192 -21.89 3.93 -8.27
N LEU A 193 -20.92 3.19 -7.72
CA LEU A 193 -20.05 2.30 -8.48
C LEU A 193 -20.81 1.22 -9.27
N LEU A 194 -22.02 0.85 -8.85
CA LEU A 194 -22.92 -0.07 -9.54
C LEU A 194 -23.55 0.49 -10.83
N ASN A 195 -23.37 1.78 -11.13
CA ASN A 195 -23.72 2.34 -12.44
C ASN A 195 -22.65 2.02 -13.50
N PHE A 196 -21.44 1.62 -13.10
CA PHE A 196 -20.35 1.19 -13.99
C PHE A 196 -20.27 -0.34 -14.02
N SER A 197 -20.06 -0.89 -15.21
CA SER A 197 -19.91 -2.34 -15.39
C SER A 197 -18.72 -2.90 -14.61
N VAL A 198 -18.74 -4.22 -14.37
CA VAL A 198 -17.61 -4.93 -13.74
C VAL A 198 -16.32 -4.72 -14.53
N ASP A 199 -16.37 -4.73 -15.86
CA ASP A 199 -15.18 -4.59 -16.71
C ASP A 199 -14.66 -3.15 -16.76
N GLU A 200 -15.53 -2.12 -16.73
CA GLU A 200 -15.10 -0.72 -16.55
C GLU A 200 -14.40 -0.53 -15.20
N ARG A 201 -14.99 -1.04 -14.12
CA ARG A 201 -14.40 -0.97 -12.76
C ARG A 201 -13.04 -1.68 -12.66
N ILE A 202 -12.86 -2.79 -13.36
CA ILE A 202 -11.57 -3.49 -13.49
C ILE A 202 -10.58 -2.67 -14.33
N SER A 203 -11.04 -1.98 -15.38
CA SER A 203 -10.19 -1.20 -16.28
C SER A 203 -9.40 -0.10 -15.57
N TRP A 204 -9.97 0.50 -14.51
CA TRP A 204 -9.33 1.53 -13.69
C TRP A 204 -8.06 1.07 -12.95
N ALA A 205 -7.81 -0.25 -12.88
CA ALA A 205 -6.58 -0.84 -12.36
C ALA A 205 -5.53 -1.17 -13.44
N MET A 206 -5.85 -1.10 -14.73
CA MET A 206 -4.98 -1.61 -15.81
C MET A 206 -3.63 -0.90 -15.94
N ASN A 207 -3.59 0.42 -15.71
CA ASN A 207 -2.35 1.20 -15.81
C ASN A 207 -1.58 1.26 -14.47
N ARG A 208 -2.03 0.52 -13.44
CA ARG A 208 -1.47 0.55 -12.09
C ARG A 208 -0.50 -0.60 -11.83
N GLN A 209 0.28 -0.44 -10.77
CA GLN A 209 1.37 -1.34 -10.38
C GLN A 209 1.24 -1.69 -8.89
N THR A 210 1.55 -2.94 -8.56
CA THR A 210 1.52 -3.46 -7.19
C THR A 210 2.82 -4.19 -6.86
N THR A 211 3.27 -4.09 -5.61
CA THR A 211 4.50 -4.76 -5.16
C THR A 211 4.31 -6.28 -5.09
N LYS A 212 3.13 -6.73 -4.66
CA LYS A 212 2.74 -8.15 -4.68
C LYS A 212 1.75 -8.35 -5.82
N PRO A 213 1.94 -9.30 -6.75
CA PRO A 213 1.07 -9.44 -7.93
C PRO A 213 -0.42 -9.60 -7.60
N TYR A 214 -0.75 -10.29 -6.50
CA TYR A 214 -2.13 -10.51 -6.05
C TYR A 214 -2.81 -9.27 -5.47
N ASP A 215 -2.06 -8.24 -5.07
CA ASP A 215 -2.64 -6.99 -4.56
C ASP A 215 -3.45 -6.26 -5.64
N MET A 216 -3.24 -6.57 -6.93
CA MET A 216 -4.05 -6.02 -8.02
C MET A 216 -5.52 -6.46 -7.95
N ALA A 217 -5.78 -7.66 -7.42
CA ALA A 217 -7.13 -8.08 -7.09
C ALA A 217 -7.60 -7.44 -5.77
N TYR A 218 -6.74 -7.40 -4.75
CA TYR A 218 -7.13 -6.87 -3.44
C TYR A 218 -7.49 -5.36 -3.50
N CYS A 219 -6.81 -4.57 -4.34
CA CYS A 219 -7.15 -3.17 -4.57
C CYS A 219 -8.45 -2.97 -5.38
N LEU A 220 -9.07 -4.02 -5.92
CA LEU A 220 -10.38 -3.97 -6.58
C LEU A 220 -11.56 -4.39 -5.69
N MET A 221 -11.33 -5.04 -4.53
CA MET A 221 -12.39 -5.63 -3.70
C MET A 221 -13.54 -4.68 -3.36
N GLY A 222 -13.27 -3.53 -2.73
CA GLY A 222 -14.34 -2.59 -2.36
C GLY A 222 -14.92 -1.80 -3.53
N ILE A 223 -14.20 -1.74 -4.67
CA ILE A 223 -14.71 -1.09 -5.89
C ILE A 223 -15.69 -2.00 -6.60
N LEU A 224 -15.40 -3.30 -6.61
CA LEU A 224 -16.27 -4.34 -7.16
C LEU A 224 -17.38 -4.78 -6.20
N ASP A 225 -17.31 -4.39 -4.93
CA ASP A 225 -18.21 -4.79 -3.84
C ASP A 225 -18.21 -6.32 -3.60
N VAL A 226 -17.02 -6.93 -3.68
CA VAL A 226 -16.82 -8.37 -3.44
C VAL A 226 -15.59 -8.67 -2.60
N TYR A 227 -15.66 -9.73 -1.80
CA TYR A 227 -14.56 -10.20 -0.96
C TYR A 227 -14.08 -11.58 -1.39
N LEU A 228 -12.77 -11.72 -1.59
CA LEU A 228 -12.17 -13.03 -1.79
C LEU A 228 -12.20 -13.84 -0.49
N SER A 229 -13.06 -14.87 -0.45
CA SER A 229 -13.17 -15.81 0.69
C SER A 229 -11.84 -16.47 1.01
N ARG A 230 -11.06 -16.81 -0.02
CA ARG A 230 -9.67 -17.28 0.11
C ARG A 230 -8.73 -16.15 -0.31
N MET A 231 -7.98 -15.60 0.65
CA MET A 231 -6.83 -14.72 0.38
C MET A 231 -5.53 -15.46 0.73
N PRO A 232 -4.90 -16.18 -0.22
CA PRO A 232 -3.58 -16.76 -0.04
C PRO A 232 -2.53 -15.68 0.27
N GLN A 233 -1.77 -15.85 1.35
CA GLN A 233 -0.54 -15.06 1.59
C GLN A 233 0.55 -15.36 0.53
N LYS A 234 0.50 -16.56 -0.05
CA LYS A 234 1.29 -16.99 -1.20
C LYS A 234 0.33 -17.50 -2.28
N TRP A 235 0.05 -16.67 -3.29
CA TRP A 235 -0.35 -17.20 -4.59
C TRP A 235 0.92 -17.75 -5.25
N ASN A 236 0.87 -19.02 -5.64
CA ASN A 236 1.94 -19.72 -6.35
C ASN A 236 1.89 -19.50 -7.88
N GLY A 237 0.90 -18.77 -8.37
CA GLY A 237 0.82 -18.29 -9.75
C GLY A 237 1.05 -16.79 -9.90
N THR A 238 0.95 -16.32 -11.15
CA THR A 238 0.92 -14.90 -11.49
C THR A 238 -0.32 -14.23 -10.86
N GLY A 239 -0.21 -12.95 -10.48
CA GLY A 239 -1.31 -12.19 -9.82
C GLY A 239 -2.64 -12.17 -10.59
N TYR A 240 -2.53 -12.41 -11.89
CA TYR A 240 -3.56 -12.88 -12.81
C TYR A 240 -4.60 -13.86 -12.22
N GLN A 241 -4.20 -14.89 -11.46
CA GLN A 241 -5.16 -15.85 -10.90
C GLN A 241 -6.10 -15.19 -9.86
N ALA A 242 -5.59 -14.23 -9.09
CA ALA A 242 -6.41 -13.43 -8.19
C ALA A 242 -7.34 -12.48 -8.96
N LEU A 243 -6.90 -11.97 -10.11
CA LEU A 243 -7.71 -11.12 -11.01
C LEU A 243 -8.84 -11.91 -11.70
N ILE A 244 -8.61 -13.17 -12.09
CA ILE A 244 -9.68 -14.09 -12.52
C ILE A 244 -10.69 -14.23 -11.39
N ALA A 245 -10.25 -14.67 -10.22
CA ALA A 245 -11.12 -15.00 -9.10
C ALA A 245 -12.02 -13.82 -8.69
N ILE A 246 -11.47 -12.60 -8.64
CA ILE A 246 -12.26 -11.43 -8.27
C ILE A 246 -13.21 -10.97 -9.38
N ARG A 247 -12.83 -11.09 -10.66
CA ARG A 247 -13.73 -10.80 -11.79
C ARG A 247 -14.89 -11.78 -11.83
N GLU A 248 -14.63 -13.06 -11.65
CA GLU A 248 -15.68 -14.08 -11.58
C GLU A 248 -16.64 -13.85 -10.42
N GLU A 249 -16.14 -13.47 -9.25
CA GLU A 249 -16.99 -13.17 -8.10
C GLU A 249 -17.84 -11.91 -8.31
N ALA A 250 -17.25 -10.85 -8.87
CA ALA A 250 -17.96 -9.63 -9.25
C ALA A 250 -19.07 -9.88 -10.28
N LEU A 251 -18.82 -10.72 -11.29
CA LEU A 251 -19.83 -11.10 -12.29
C LEU A 251 -20.95 -11.96 -11.69
N LYS A 252 -20.67 -12.83 -10.71
CA LYS A 252 -21.70 -13.61 -10.00
C LYS A 252 -22.63 -12.70 -9.21
N GLU A 253 -22.07 -11.74 -8.46
CA GLU A 253 -22.85 -10.83 -7.63
C GLU A 253 -23.62 -9.82 -8.50
N ASP A 254 -23.02 -9.25 -9.56
CA ASP A 254 -23.73 -8.39 -10.52
C ASP A 254 -24.93 -9.12 -11.17
N ALA A 255 -24.76 -10.38 -11.58
CA ALA A 255 -25.84 -11.22 -12.09
C ALA A 255 -26.91 -11.54 -11.02
N ARG A 256 -26.55 -11.59 -9.73
CA ARG A 256 -27.49 -11.80 -8.62
C ARG A 256 -28.31 -10.54 -8.35
N LEU A 257 -27.67 -9.38 -8.33
CA LEU A 257 -28.31 -8.06 -8.18
C LEU A 257 -29.26 -7.77 -9.34
N SER A 258 -28.84 -8.05 -10.58
CA SER A 258 -29.64 -7.85 -11.79
C SER A 258 -30.92 -8.71 -11.82
N ARG A 259 -30.86 -9.95 -11.29
CA ARG A 259 -32.05 -10.81 -11.13
C ARG A 259 -33.02 -10.27 -10.08
N ASN A 260 -32.52 -9.64 -9.02
CA ASN A 260 -33.33 -9.23 -7.88
C ASN A 260 -33.74 -7.74 -7.97
N LYS A 261 -34.61 -7.41 -8.95
CA LYS A 261 -35.04 -6.02 -9.26
C LYS A 261 -35.54 -5.20 -8.05
N ARG A 262 -36.05 -5.85 -6.99
CA ARG A 262 -36.45 -5.18 -5.73
C ARG A 262 -35.25 -4.70 -4.90
N ASN A 263 -34.13 -5.42 -4.89
CA ASN A 263 -32.93 -5.06 -4.11
C ASN A 263 -32.09 -3.91 -4.70
N ARG A 264 -32.36 -3.46 -5.93
CA ARG A 264 -31.72 -2.23 -6.47
C ARG A 264 -32.07 -0.96 -5.66
N ARG A 265 -33.06 -1.03 -4.75
CA ARG A 265 -33.44 0.00 -3.76
C ARG A 265 -33.04 -0.33 -2.31
N HIS A 266 -32.52 -1.52 -2.05
CA HIS A 266 -32.11 -1.97 -0.72
C HIS A 266 -30.70 -2.55 -0.81
N TYR A 267 -29.77 -1.61 -0.87
CA TYR A 267 -28.35 -1.82 -0.71
C TYR A 267 -27.97 -1.28 0.67
N PRO A 268 -27.23 -2.00 1.53
CA PRO A 268 -26.92 -1.55 2.91
C PRO A 268 -26.06 -0.28 3.02
N TRP A 269 -25.81 0.38 1.89
CA TRP A 269 -24.78 1.39 1.70
C TRP A 269 -25.24 2.56 0.84
N SER A 270 -26.56 2.75 0.69
CA SER A 270 -27.06 4.09 0.36
C SER A 270 -26.68 5.06 1.50
N THR A 271 -26.52 6.34 1.20
CA THR A 271 -26.13 7.36 2.19
C THR A 271 -27.19 7.64 3.26
N ALA A 272 -28.38 7.01 3.18
CA ALA A 272 -29.52 7.25 4.06
C ALA A 272 -29.70 6.21 5.18
N ASP A 273 -29.10 5.01 5.07
CA ASP A 273 -29.46 3.86 5.93
C ASP A 273 -28.69 3.79 7.27
N TRP A 274 -27.82 4.76 7.57
CA TRP A 274 -27.12 4.86 8.88
C TRP A 274 -27.93 5.65 9.91
N ALA A 275 -29.13 5.15 10.22
CA ALA A 275 -29.94 5.57 11.37
C ALA A 275 -30.22 4.34 12.25
N PRO A 276 -29.91 4.37 13.56
CA PRO A 276 -30.02 3.17 14.39
C PRO A 276 -31.46 2.93 14.85
N GLY A 277 -32.09 1.87 14.33
CA GLY A 277 -33.17 1.17 15.04
C GLY A 277 -34.45 0.90 14.26
N SER A 278 -34.49 -0.26 13.59
CA SER A 278 -35.65 -1.17 13.61
C SER A 278 -35.25 -2.53 13.06
N ARG A 279 -35.54 -3.59 13.82
CA ARG A 279 -35.54 -4.98 13.30
C ARG A 279 -36.97 -5.26 12.84
N GLU A 280 -37.13 -6.02 11.76
CA GLU A 280 -38.03 -7.19 11.75
C GLU A 280 -37.82 -8.05 10.51
N ASN A 281 -38.22 -9.31 10.65
CA ASN A 281 -38.23 -10.42 9.69
C ASN A 281 -39.36 -11.33 10.22
N PRO A 282 -40.21 -12.03 9.42
CA PRO A 282 -39.71 -13.20 8.70
C PRO A 282 -40.55 -13.72 7.49
N LEU A 283 -40.11 -14.89 6.98
CA LEU A 283 -40.84 -15.90 6.18
C LEU A 283 -41.10 -15.68 4.67
N GLY A 284 -40.98 -16.78 3.93
CA GLY A 284 -41.46 -16.98 2.56
C GLY A 284 -41.84 -18.45 2.35
N PRO A 285 -42.21 -18.88 1.12
CA PRO A 285 -42.31 -20.30 0.78
C PRO A 285 -41.39 -20.74 -0.37
N SER A 286 -41.40 -22.04 -0.68
CA SER A 286 -40.36 -22.79 -1.42
C SER A 286 -40.76 -23.30 -2.82
N ALA A 287 -39.73 -23.62 -3.63
CA ALA A 287 -39.75 -24.48 -4.83
C ALA A 287 -40.57 -23.92 -6.04
N SER A 288 -40.38 -24.37 -7.28
CA SER A 288 -39.67 -25.55 -7.81
C SER A 288 -39.07 -25.32 -9.22
N GLU A 289 -38.43 -26.38 -9.73
CA GLU A 289 -38.10 -26.68 -11.14
C GLU A 289 -36.83 -26.10 -11.81
N ASN A 290 -36.13 -27.04 -12.44
CA ASN A 290 -34.93 -26.89 -13.25
C ASN A 290 -35.17 -27.66 -14.56
N PRO A 291 -34.89 -27.09 -15.73
CA PRO A 291 -34.56 -27.91 -16.88
C PRO A 291 -33.23 -27.55 -17.56
N ARG A 292 -32.30 -28.51 -17.44
CA ARG A 292 -31.48 -29.10 -18.53
C ARG A 292 -30.38 -28.25 -19.21
N ASN A 293 -29.17 -28.80 -19.12
CA ASN A 293 -28.07 -28.76 -20.09
C ASN A 293 -28.22 -27.85 -21.32
N ILE A 294 -27.45 -26.76 -21.33
CA ILE A 294 -27.00 -26.09 -22.55
C ILE A 294 -25.46 -25.99 -22.50
N THR A 295 -24.84 -26.42 -23.58
CA THR A 295 -23.41 -26.57 -23.86
C THR A 295 -22.45 -25.49 -23.31
N MET A 296 -21.36 -25.93 -22.66
CA MET A 296 -20.21 -25.08 -22.31
C MET A 296 -19.36 -24.74 -23.55
N ASP A 297 -19.86 -23.93 -24.50
CA ASP A 297 -19.09 -23.73 -25.75
C ASP A 297 -19.09 -22.35 -26.43
N GLN A 298 -19.88 -21.37 -25.96
CA GLN A 298 -19.84 -20.02 -26.55
C GLN A 298 -19.68 -18.91 -25.51
N ALA A 299 -20.54 -18.86 -24.49
CA ALA A 299 -20.42 -17.87 -23.42
C ALA A 299 -19.10 -18.03 -22.63
N GLU A 300 -18.60 -19.25 -22.49
CA GLU A 300 -17.33 -19.52 -21.81
C GLU A 300 -16.11 -19.20 -22.70
N ARG A 301 -16.16 -19.55 -23.98
CA ARG A 301 -15.16 -19.13 -24.97
C ARG A 301 -15.07 -17.60 -25.07
N HIS A 302 -16.19 -16.91 -25.12
CA HIS A 302 -16.24 -15.44 -25.15
C HIS A 302 -15.72 -14.81 -23.85
N LYS A 303 -16.00 -15.40 -22.67
CA LYS A 303 -15.36 -15.00 -21.41
C LYS A 303 -13.84 -15.19 -21.46
N ILE A 304 -13.35 -16.33 -21.95
CA ILE A 304 -11.92 -16.63 -22.11
C ILE A 304 -11.28 -15.67 -23.12
N GLU A 305 -11.98 -15.29 -24.18
CA GLU A 305 -11.50 -14.39 -25.22
C GLU A 305 -11.42 -12.94 -24.75
N LEU A 306 -12.49 -12.40 -24.14
CA LEU A 306 -12.47 -11.09 -23.46
C LEU A 306 -11.38 -11.05 -22.39
N HIS A 307 -11.22 -12.14 -21.64
CA HIS A 307 -10.19 -12.25 -20.63
C HIS A 307 -8.78 -12.29 -21.25
N THR A 308 -8.59 -13.04 -22.33
CA THR A 308 -7.34 -13.08 -23.09
C THR A 308 -7.00 -11.74 -23.71
N GLN A 309 -8.00 -10.99 -24.19
CA GLN A 309 -7.85 -9.64 -24.71
C GLN A 309 -7.47 -8.67 -23.59
N MET A 310 -8.15 -8.72 -22.45
CA MET A 310 -7.82 -7.95 -21.25
C MET A 310 -6.37 -8.20 -20.77
N ILE A 311 -5.91 -9.45 -20.81
CA ILE A 311 -4.50 -9.81 -20.54
C ILE A 311 -3.57 -9.20 -21.58
N ARG A 312 -3.87 -9.39 -22.88
CA ARG A 312 -3.05 -8.89 -23.98
C ARG A 312 -2.91 -7.38 -23.91
N ASP A 313 -3.99 -6.66 -23.60
CA ASP A 313 -3.98 -5.21 -23.47
C ASP A 313 -3.24 -4.76 -22.20
N PHE A 314 -3.42 -5.45 -21.06
CA PHE A 314 -2.62 -5.21 -19.85
C PHE A 314 -1.12 -5.43 -20.11
N GLN A 315 -0.73 -6.51 -20.78
CA GLN A 315 0.65 -6.82 -21.15
C GLN A 315 1.20 -5.86 -22.21
N ARG A 316 0.39 -5.46 -23.19
CA ARG A 316 0.76 -4.53 -24.27
C ARG A 316 0.97 -3.13 -23.73
N LYS A 317 0.03 -2.61 -22.91
CA LYS A 317 0.17 -1.33 -22.21
C LYS A 317 1.38 -1.35 -21.27
N SER A 318 1.57 -2.40 -20.46
CA SER A 318 2.76 -2.56 -19.61
C SER A 318 4.07 -2.52 -20.40
N ARG A 319 4.13 -3.15 -21.58
CA ARG A 319 5.31 -3.10 -22.47
C ARG A 319 5.50 -1.73 -23.14
N ILE A 320 4.43 -1.02 -23.47
CA ILE A 320 4.51 0.34 -24.03
C ILE A 320 5.04 1.31 -22.98
N VAL A 321 4.53 1.26 -21.74
CA VAL A 321 5.04 2.04 -20.60
C VAL A 321 6.50 1.70 -20.30
N ALA A 322 6.88 0.41 -20.32
CA ALA A 322 8.27 0.00 -20.14
C ALA A 322 9.21 0.50 -21.26
N ARG A 323 8.74 0.64 -22.50
CA ARG A 323 9.53 1.20 -23.61
C ARG A 323 9.67 2.73 -23.50
N HIS A 324 8.59 3.46 -23.25
CA HIS A 324 8.65 4.92 -23.13
C HIS A 324 9.35 5.38 -21.83
N GLY A 325 9.28 4.57 -20.77
CA GLY A 325 10.10 4.75 -19.56
C GLY A 325 11.59 4.43 -19.78
N ALA A 326 11.94 3.59 -20.75
CA ALA A 326 13.34 3.35 -21.13
C ALA A 326 13.93 4.50 -21.95
N ASP A 327 13.14 5.15 -22.81
CA ASP A 327 13.60 6.32 -23.58
C ASP A 327 13.89 7.54 -22.68
N PHE A 328 13.15 7.72 -21.57
CA PHE A 328 13.53 8.68 -20.52
C PHE A 328 14.71 8.21 -19.65
N GLY A 329 15.01 6.91 -19.64
CA GLY A 329 16.11 6.31 -18.88
C GLY A 329 17.49 6.41 -19.54
N MET A 330 17.57 6.70 -20.84
CA MET A 330 18.84 6.74 -21.59
C MET A 330 19.60 8.09 -21.54
N LEU A 331 19.13 9.08 -20.77
CA LEU A 331 19.78 10.39 -20.67
C LEU A 331 20.65 10.63 -19.41
N PHE A 332 20.69 9.66 -18.48
CA PHE A 332 21.51 9.80 -17.25
C PHE A 332 22.24 8.52 -16.85
N HIS A 333 23.26 8.11 -17.62
CA HIS A 333 24.59 7.70 -17.13
C HIS A 333 25.51 7.25 -18.29
N LYS A 334 26.50 8.09 -18.63
CA LYS A 334 27.78 7.61 -19.17
C LYS A 334 28.87 7.97 -18.16
N PRO A 335 29.55 6.99 -17.54
CA PRO A 335 30.79 7.26 -16.84
C PRO A 335 31.82 7.78 -17.86
N GLN A 336 32.50 8.89 -17.55
CA GLN A 336 33.66 9.31 -18.34
C GLN A 336 34.81 8.35 -18.05
N ALA A 337 35.13 7.49 -19.02
CA ALA A 337 36.42 6.83 -19.07
C ALA A 337 37.44 7.80 -19.66
N GLY A 338 38.61 7.95 -19.02
CA GLY A 338 39.71 8.77 -19.53
C GLY A 338 40.26 8.22 -20.86
N PRO A 339 40.95 9.05 -21.66
CA PRO A 339 41.37 8.67 -23.00
C PRO A 339 42.51 7.64 -22.99
N GLU A 340 42.27 6.48 -23.60
CA GLU A 340 43.33 5.52 -23.91
C GLU A 340 44.13 5.99 -25.13
N VAL A 341 45.45 6.15 -24.95
CA VAL A 341 46.35 6.62 -26.00
C VAL A 341 46.70 5.49 -26.97
N SER A 342 46.34 5.68 -28.24
CA SER A 342 46.61 4.72 -29.32
C SER A 342 48.11 4.63 -29.65
N LYS A 343 48.67 3.41 -29.55
CA LYS A 343 50.06 3.13 -29.97
C LYS A 343 50.17 2.97 -31.49
N LYS A 344 50.88 3.88 -32.18
CA LYS A 344 51.57 3.57 -33.45
C LYS A 344 52.91 4.32 -33.57
N LYS A 345 53.98 3.52 -33.74
CA LYS A 345 55.28 3.78 -34.39
C LYS A 345 55.89 5.19 -34.34
N ALA A 346 57.01 5.30 -33.62
CA ALA A 346 58.26 5.91 -34.11
C ALA A 346 59.46 5.40 -33.27
N GLY A 347 60.61 5.23 -33.91
CA GLY A 347 61.93 5.43 -33.30
C GLY A 347 62.64 6.56 -34.09
N PRO A 348 63.95 6.80 -33.92
CA PRO A 348 64.94 6.18 -33.02
C PRO A 348 65.66 7.23 -32.13
N GLN A 349 66.75 6.81 -31.45
CA GLN A 349 67.88 7.66 -30.96
C GLN A 349 67.56 8.75 -29.89
N GLU A 350 68.52 9.34 -29.17
CA GLU A 350 69.77 8.85 -28.53
C GLU A 350 70.21 9.92 -27.50
N ALA A 351 71.19 9.59 -26.63
CA ALA A 351 72.05 10.52 -25.89
C ALA A 351 71.46 11.53 -24.85
N GLY A 352 71.96 11.42 -23.62
CA GLY A 352 72.64 12.58 -23.01
C GLY A 352 72.09 13.13 -21.68
N PRO A 353 72.93 13.75 -20.82
CA PRO A 353 72.74 13.64 -19.37
C PRO A 353 72.87 14.97 -18.56
N LYS A 354 72.84 14.83 -17.21
CA LYS A 354 73.37 15.70 -16.12
C LYS A 354 72.28 16.37 -15.24
N LYS A 355 72.25 16.04 -13.92
CA LYS A 355 72.85 16.75 -12.75
C LYS A 355 71.93 17.90 -12.24
N GLU A 356 71.85 18.33 -10.97
CA GLU A 356 72.33 17.91 -9.63
C GLU A 356 71.48 18.69 -8.57
N ALA A 357 71.41 18.42 -7.26
CA ALA A 357 72.15 17.50 -6.36
C ALA A 357 71.20 16.87 -5.28
N GLY A 358 71.57 16.93 -3.98
CA GLY A 358 70.78 16.48 -2.82
C GLY A 358 70.68 17.56 -1.72
N PRO A 359 70.76 17.27 -0.38
CA PRO A 359 71.10 15.96 0.23
C PRO A 359 70.43 15.60 1.61
N LYS A 360 70.79 14.41 2.14
CA LYS A 360 70.78 13.96 3.58
C LYS A 360 69.41 13.70 4.28
N LYS A 361 69.25 12.71 5.19
CA LYS A 361 70.05 11.50 5.56
C LYS A 361 69.19 10.49 6.39
N GLU A 362 69.51 9.19 6.27
CA GLU A 362 69.47 8.06 7.25
C GLU A 362 68.41 8.04 8.40
N ALA A 363 67.48 7.07 8.46
CA ALA A 363 67.59 5.68 8.99
C ALA A 363 67.71 5.62 10.54
N GLY A 364 66.85 4.97 11.35
CA GLY A 364 66.10 3.69 11.31
C GLY A 364 66.19 3.07 12.75
N PRO A 365 65.89 1.78 13.04
CA PRO A 365 65.09 0.79 12.31
C PRO A 365 64.25 -0.19 13.23
N LYS A 366 63.58 -1.18 12.60
CA LYS A 366 63.09 -2.49 13.15
C LYS A 366 61.83 -2.43 14.07
N LYS A 367 60.95 -3.44 14.13
CA LYS A 367 61.11 -4.90 13.88
C LYS A 367 59.81 -5.56 13.35
N GLU A 368 59.91 -6.68 12.64
CA GLU A 368 58.77 -7.48 12.13
C GLU A 368 58.10 -8.35 13.20
N MET A 369 56.86 -8.81 12.95
CA MET A 369 56.51 -10.26 12.95
C MET A 369 55.14 -10.55 12.29
N ARG A 370 55.01 -11.76 11.72
CA ARG A 370 53.87 -12.26 10.92
C ARG A 370 52.79 -12.97 11.78
N PRO A 371 51.59 -13.25 11.23
CA PRO A 371 50.40 -13.65 12.01
C PRO A 371 50.42 -15.13 12.45
N LYS A 372 49.55 -15.47 13.43
CA LYS A 372 49.26 -16.84 13.86
C LYS A 372 47.80 -17.23 13.61
N THR A 373 47.62 -18.54 13.51
CA THR A 373 46.48 -19.27 12.93
C THR A 373 45.40 -19.68 13.93
N GLU A 374 44.29 -20.16 13.39
CA GLU A 374 43.20 -20.84 14.10
C GLU A 374 43.65 -22.07 14.91
N ALA A 375 42.92 -22.38 15.98
CA ALA A 375 42.71 -23.75 16.46
C ALA A 375 41.47 -23.85 17.38
N ARG A 376 40.58 -24.80 17.08
CA ARG A 376 39.63 -25.40 18.04
C ARG A 376 40.38 -26.54 18.78
N PRO A 377 39.99 -26.97 20.00
CA PRO A 377 39.26 -28.24 20.03
C PRO A 377 38.28 -28.52 21.20
N LYS A 378 37.27 -29.34 20.84
CA LYS A 378 36.69 -30.49 21.58
C LYS A 378 35.73 -30.32 22.78
N GLU A 379 34.91 -31.36 22.88
CA GLU A 379 33.71 -31.58 23.70
C GLU A 379 34.01 -32.50 24.90
N LEU A 380 32.91 -32.94 25.54
CA LEU A 380 32.72 -34.00 26.56
C LEU A 380 32.54 -33.46 27.99
N SER A 381 31.63 -33.98 28.83
CA SER A 381 30.44 -34.82 28.62
C SER A 381 29.68 -34.89 29.98
N GLY A 382 28.41 -35.31 30.03
CA GLY A 382 27.85 -35.82 31.31
C GLY A 382 26.36 -35.64 31.59
N ARG A 383 25.57 -36.70 31.27
CA ARG A 383 24.43 -37.27 32.04
C ARG A 383 23.35 -36.31 32.60
N ARG A 384 22.10 -36.40 32.12
CA ARG A 384 21.06 -37.41 32.44
C ARG A 384 20.62 -37.48 33.91
N SER A 385 19.36 -37.11 34.15
CA SER A 385 18.38 -37.99 34.81
C SER A 385 16.93 -37.58 34.44
N ARG A 386 16.03 -38.57 34.42
CA ARG A 386 14.56 -38.44 34.27
C ARG A 386 13.91 -38.78 35.63
N VAL A 387 12.57 -38.87 35.63
CA VAL A 387 11.67 -39.38 36.70
C VAL A 387 11.24 -38.24 37.66
N GLY A 388 9.98 -38.13 38.09
CA GLY A 388 8.85 -39.08 37.99
C GLY A 388 7.53 -38.53 37.43
N ARG A 389 6.56 -39.44 37.38
CA ARG A 389 5.16 -39.26 36.98
C ARG A 389 4.29 -39.66 38.19
N ASP A 390 2.97 -39.52 38.08
CA ASP A 390 1.94 -40.22 38.88
C ASP A 390 1.66 -39.64 40.31
N ILE A 391 0.44 -39.67 40.91
CA ILE A 391 -0.93 -40.02 40.47
C ILE A 391 -1.99 -39.55 41.54
N VAL A 392 -3.30 -39.60 41.20
CA VAL A 392 -4.58 -39.51 41.99
C VAL A 392 -5.15 -38.23 42.69
N SER A 393 -6.35 -37.86 42.21
CA SER A 393 -7.68 -37.80 42.88
C SER A 393 -8.33 -36.56 43.55
N SER A 394 -9.59 -36.38 43.11
CA SER A 394 -10.83 -36.11 43.87
C SER A 394 -11.04 -34.79 44.64
N GLY A 395 -12.13 -34.10 44.30
CA GLY A 395 -12.70 -32.96 45.04
C GLY A 395 -13.96 -32.42 44.36
N LEU A 396 -15.12 -33.02 44.66
CA LEU A 396 -16.45 -32.60 44.17
C LEU A 396 -17.07 -31.52 45.09
N VAL A 397 -18.26 -31.02 44.73
CA VAL A 397 -19.18 -30.07 45.43
C VAL A 397 -19.01 -28.62 44.95
N ARG A 398 -19.88 -28.00 44.15
CA ARG A 398 -21.36 -27.74 44.14
C ARG A 398 -21.85 -26.59 45.04
N SER A 399 -22.61 -25.68 44.39
CA SER A 399 -23.71 -24.85 44.93
C SER A 399 -23.34 -23.60 45.74
N VAL A 400 -24.16 -22.54 45.84
CA VAL A 400 -25.33 -22.04 45.05
C VAL A 400 -25.57 -20.57 45.44
N GLY A 401 -26.07 -19.75 44.49
CA GLY A 401 -26.88 -18.54 44.78
C GLY A 401 -26.17 -17.32 45.39
N GLN A 402 -26.83 -16.16 45.55
CA GLN A 402 -27.97 -15.59 44.80
C GLN A 402 -28.13 -14.10 45.20
N THR A 403 -28.83 -13.32 44.36
CA THR A 403 -29.47 -12.02 44.67
C THR A 403 -28.59 -10.80 45.02
N GLY A 404 -29.07 -9.64 44.58
CA GLY A 404 -28.41 -8.33 44.56
C GLY A 404 -28.97 -7.54 43.38
#